data_AF-A0A3E1Y590-F1
#
_entry.id   AF-A0A3E1Y590-F1
#
_cell.length_a   1.000
_cell.length_b   1.000
_cell.length_c   1.000
_cell.angle_alpha   90.00
_cell.angle_beta   90.00
_cell.angle_gamma   90.00
#
_symmetry.space_group_name_H-M   'P 1'
#
loop_
_entity.id
_entity.type
_entity.pdbx_description
1 polymer ?
#
loop_
_entity_poly.entity_id
_entity_poly.type
_entity_poly.pdbx_seq_one_letter_code
_entity_poly.pdbx_strand_id
1 'polypeptide(L)'
;MYSSHSDNQLVSLLKSDDIAAFNAIYDRYSKMLFIFIHSKLDSTEMSKDVLQEIFISVWEKRQTLILKESLKAYLYQAARHKIIDIYRKNTTYRKYLLQLIEHFDEQPHSITETVDTKARTQDLFEAINHLPERMKEIFMLSRVEHLTVEQISTHLGLSQQTVKNQITKALKILRSNYAQH
;
A
#
# COMPACT_ATOMS: atom_id res chain seq x y z
N MET A 1 3.37 -5.20 30.23
CA MET A 1 1.92 -4.94 30.03
C MET A 1 1.61 -4.09 28.79
N TYR A 2 2.51 -3.96 27.80
CA TYR A 2 2.24 -3.20 26.57
C TYR A 2 1.48 -4.01 25.50
N SER A 3 1.52 -5.35 25.58
CA SER A 3 0.90 -6.27 24.62
C SER A 3 -0.62 -6.11 24.50
N SER A 4 -1.28 -5.66 25.57
CA SER A 4 -2.73 -5.41 25.63
C SER A 4 -3.15 -4.00 25.22
N HIS A 5 -2.20 -3.09 24.98
CA HIS A 5 -2.52 -1.71 24.57
C HIS A 5 -3.01 -1.69 23.12
N SER A 6 -4.02 -0.87 22.85
CA SER A 6 -4.44 -0.57 21.47
C SER A 6 -3.33 0.15 20.70
N ASP A 7 -3.38 0.10 19.37
CA ASP A 7 -2.40 0.79 18.53
C ASP A 7 -2.33 2.30 18.84
N ASN A 8 -3.50 2.93 19.07
CA ASN A 8 -3.55 4.36 19.39
C ASN A 8 -2.84 4.69 20.69
N GLN A 9 -2.98 3.84 21.70
CA GLN A 9 -2.26 4.01 22.98
C GLN A 9 -0.76 3.82 22.78
N LEU A 10 -0.34 2.76 22.07
CA LEU A 10 1.07 2.54 21.76
C LEU A 10 1.69 3.69 20.98
N VAL A 11 0.96 4.27 20.03
CA VAL A 11 1.42 5.43 19.24
C VAL A 11 1.50 6.69 20.10
N SER A 12 0.56 6.89 21.03
CA SER A 12 0.62 8.00 21.97
C SER A 12 1.83 7.90 22.90
N LEU A 13 2.19 6.69 23.34
CA LEU A 13 3.36 6.45 24.19
C LEU A 13 4.65 6.58 23.39
N LEU A 14 4.66 6.06 22.16
CA LEU A 14 5.76 6.19 21.21
C LEU A 14 6.12 7.67 20.95
N LYS A 15 5.11 8.55 20.87
CA LYS A 15 5.31 10.02 20.73
C LYS A 15 6.06 10.65 21.90
N SER A 16 5.98 10.05 23.08
CA SER A 16 6.66 10.48 24.31
C SER A 16 8.00 9.76 24.52
N ASP A 17 8.64 9.31 23.44
CA ASP A 17 9.94 8.62 23.44
C ASP A 17 9.97 7.28 24.20
N ASP A 18 8.80 6.64 24.40
CA ASP A 18 8.70 5.34 25.07
C ASP A 18 9.22 4.20 24.17
N ILE A 19 10.41 3.70 24.51
CA ILE A 19 11.07 2.59 23.82
C ILE A 19 10.28 1.28 23.98
N ALA A 20 9.62 1.05 25.12
CA ALA A 20 8.83 -0.16 25.32
C ALA A 20 7.59 -0.17 24.43
N ALA A 21 6.98 1.00 24.18
CA ALA A 21 5.90 1.13 23.21
C ALA A 21 6.37 0.84 21.78
N PHE A 22 7.56 1.32 21.39
CA PHE A 22 8.16 0.99 20.09
C PHE A 22 8.38 -0.51 19.93
N ASN A 23 8.98 -1.17 20.92
CA ASN A 23 9.22 -2.61 20.90
C ASN A 23 7.91 -3.39 20.80
N ALA A 24 6.86 -2.98 21.52
CA ALA A 24 5.55 -3.62 21.43
C ALA A 24 4.92 -3.49 20.02
N ILE A 25 5.10 -2.34 19.35
CA ILE A 25 4.69 -2.17 17.95
C ILE A 25 5.50 -3.08 17.03
N TYR A 26 6.82 -3.14 17.23
CA TYR A 26 7.71 -4.00 16.45
C TYR A 26 7.33 -5.47 16.58
N ASP A 27 7.16 -5.99 17.80
CA ASP A 27 6.79 -7.38 18.04
C ASP A 27 5.43 -7.74 17.43
N ARG A 28 4.48 -6.80 17.48
CA ARG A 28 3.13 -6.97 16.94
C ARG A 28 3.11 -7.06 15.41
N TYR A 29 3.93 -6.25 14.73
CA TYR A 29 3.79 -6.05 13.28
C TYR A 29 4.94 -6.62 12.44
N SER A 30 6.14 -6.74 12.99
CA SER A 30 7.35 -7.10 12.24
C SER A 30 7.20 -8.41 11.45
N LYS A 31 6.67 -9.47 12.07
CA LYS A 31 6.50 -10.78 11.41
C LYS A 31 5.53 -10.72 10.22
N MET A 32 4.35 -10.13 10.40
CA MET A 32 3.36 -10.04 9.31
C MET A 32 3.83 -9.11 8.20
N LEU A 33 4.50 -8.02 8.56
CA LEU A 33 5.04 -7.07 7.60
C LEU A 33 6.21 -7.68 6.81
N PHE A 34 7.08 -8.45 7.47
CA PHE A 34 8.15 -9.18 6.82
C PHE A 34 7.62 -10.20 5.81
N ILE A 35 6.62 -11.02 6.19
CA ILE A 35 6.00 -11.98 5.26
C ILE A 35 5.43 -11.26 4.04
N PHE A 36 4.75 -10.12 4.24
CA PHE A 36 4.21 -9.31 3.15
C PHE A 36 5.30 -8.73 2.24
N ILE A 37 6.39 -8.20 2.80
CA ILE A 37 7.49 -7.64 2.01
C ILE A 37 8.19 -8.77 1.22
N HIS A 38 8.44 -9.89 1.88
CA HIS A 38 9.13 -11.04 1.30
C HIS A 38 8.36 -11.67 0.16
N SER A 39 7.03 -11.76 0.26
CA SER A 39 6.19 -12.26 -0.84
C SER A 39 6.22 -11.36 -2.09
N LYS A 40 6.74 -10.13 -1.98
CA LYS A 40 6.97 -9.25 -3.13
C LYS A 40 8.40 -9.37 -3.63
N LEU A 41 9.37 -9.14 -2.75
CA LEU A 41 10.77 -9.00 -3.15
C LEU A 41 11.48 -10.32 -3.44
N ASP A 42 10.96 -11.44 -2.92
CA ASP A 42 11.56 -12.79 -3.01
C ASP A 42 13.06 -12.84 -2.62
N SER A 43 13.45 -11.90 -1.74
CA SER A 43 14.81 -11.76 -1.22
C SER A 43 14.77 -11.48 0.26
N THR A 44 15.29 -12.41 1.05
CA THR A 44 15.34 -12.30 2.51
C THR A 44 16.12 -11.08 2.97
N GLU A 45 17.25 -10.79 2.32
CA GLU A 45 18.11 -9.65 2.66
C GLU A 45 17.38 -8.33 2.41
N MET A 46 16.89 -8.12 1.19
CA MET A 46 16.14 -6.89 0.85
C MET A 46 14.88 -6.73 1.71
N SER A 47 14.22 -7.83 2.07
CA SER A 47 13.02 -7.78 2.91
C SER A 47 13.34 -7.34 4.33
N LYS A 48 14.48 -7.78 4.89
CA LYS A 48 14.95 -7.33 6.21
C LYS A 48 15.33 -5.86 6.19
N ASP A 49 16.01 -5.41 5.14
CA ASP A 49 16.40 -4.01 4.99
C ASP A 49 15.18 -3.09 4.90
N VAL A 50 14.19 -3.44 4.07
CA VAL A 50 12.94 -2.68 3.97
C VAL A 50 12.19 -2.65 5.30
N LEU A 51 12.10 -3.79 5.99
CA LEU A 51 11.47 -3.85 7.31
C LEU A 51 12.18 -2.91 8.30
N GLN A 52 13.51 -2.97 8.33
CA GLN A 52 14.33 -2.14 9.20
C GLN A 52 14.14 -0.65 8.88
N GLU A 53 14.19 -0.25 7.62
CA GLU A 53 13.98 1.14 7.20
C GLU A 53 12.61 1.68 7.61
N ILE A 54 11.55 0.87 7.52
CA ILE A 54 10.20 1.26 7.95
C ILE A 54 10.20 1.58 9.45
N PHE A 55 10.75 0.69 10.27
CA PHE A 55 10.76 0.87 11.72
C PHE A 55 11.71 1.97 12.17
N ILE A 56 12.85 2.16 11.51
CA ILE A 56 13.70 3.35 11.70
C ILE A 56 12.89 4.61 11.39
N SER A 57 12.20 4.66 10.25
CA SER A 57 11.41 5.85 9.88
C SER A 57 10.27 6.12 10.86
N VAL A 58 9.62 5.09 11.40
CA VAL A 58 8.62 5.20 12.46
C VAL A 58 9.23 5.83 13.71
N TRP A 59 10.41 5.36 14.14
CA TRP A 59 11.10 5.91 15.29
C TRP A 59 11.54 7.36 15.06
N GLU A 60 12.19 7.67 13.93
CA GLU A 60 12.63 9.02 13.60
C GLU A 60 11.48 10.03 13.57
N LYS A 61 10.34 9.63 13.01
CA LYS A 61 9.16 10.49 12.85
C LYS A 61 8.20 10.43 14.03
N ARG A 62 8.50 9.67 15.09
CA ARG A 62 7.55 9.35 16.16
C ARG A 62 6.79 10.55 16.71
N GLN A 63 7.48 11.66 17.00
CA GLN A 63 6.89 12.88 17.57
C GLN A 63 5.90 13.58 16.61
N THR A 64 6.12 13.46 15.30
CA THR A 64 5.30 14.10 14.26
C THR A 64 4.38 13.11 13.54
N LEU A 65 4.34 11.85 13.99
CA LEU A 65 3.55 10.81 13.36
C LEU A 65 2.06 11.13 13.49
N ILE A 66 1.40 11.42 12.37
CA ILE A 66 -0.05 11.62 12.30
C ILE A 66 -0.66 10.40 11.64
N LEU A 67 -1.37 9.60 12.44
CA LEU A 67 -2.16 8.49 11.93
C LEU A 67 -3.48 9.04 11.38
N LYS A 68 -3.62 9.04 10.05
CA LYS A 68 -4.90 9.32 9.37
C LYS A 68 -5.83 8.11 9.35
N GLU A 69 -5.25 6.91 9.47
CA GLU A 69 -5.91 5.61 9.49
C GLU A 69 -5.32 4.77 10.64
N SER A 70 -5.51 3.44 10.62
CA SER A 70 -4.88 2.54 11.60
C SER A 70 -3.35 2.47 11.45
N LEU A 71 -2.65 2.15 12.54
CA LEU A 71 -1.20 1.92 12.52
C LEU A 71 -0.82 0.80 11.55
N LYS A 72 -1.62 -0.28 11.51
CA LYS A 72 -1.46 -1.35 10.52
C LYS A 72 -1.48 -0.80 9.10
N ALA A 73 -2.51 -0.02 8.73
CA ALA A 73 -2.61 0.57 7.39
C ALA A 73 -1.39 1.44 7.07
N TYR A 74 -0.96 2.28 8.01
CA TYR A 74 0.25 3.10 7.87
C TYR A 74 1.51 2.28 7.59
N LEU A 75 1.75 1.19 8.33
CA LEU A 75 2.94 0.34 8.15
C LEU A 75 2.93 -0.39 6.80
N TYR A 76 1.79 -0.94 6.39
CA TYR A 76 1.66 -1.57 5.07
C TYR A 76 1.80 -0.55 3.93
N GLN A 77 1.33 0.67 4.14
CA GLN A 77 1.51 1.77 3.19
C GLN A 77 2.99 2.11 3.01
N ALA A 78 3.73 2.24 4.11
CA ALA A 78 5.16 2.47 4.09
C ALA A 78 5.91 1.32 3.38
N ALA A 79 5.55 0.07 3.65
CA ALA A 79 6.13 -1.10 2.98
C ALA A 79 5.89 -1.07 1.47
N ARG A 80 4.65 -0.80 1.03
CA ARG A 80 4.33 -0.69 -0.41
C ARG A 80 5.20 0.36 -1.09
N HIS A 81 5.29 1.57 -0.52
CA HIS A 81 6.13 2.64 -1.08
C HIS A 81 7.59 2.23 -1.22
N LYS A 82 8.17 1.57 -0.21
CA LYS A 82 9.57 1.13 -0.26
C LYS A 82 9.80 0.05 -1.31
N ILE A 83 8.91 -0.93 -1.38
CA ILE A 83 8.94 -1.99 -2.39
C ILE A 83 8.90 -1.37 -3.80
N ILE A 84 7.99 -0.44 -4.02
CA ILE A 84 7.87 0.33 -5.27
C ILE A 84 9.17 1.05 -5.62
N ASP A 85 9.75 1.79 -4.67
CA ASP A 85 10.99 2.54 -4.90
C ASP A 85 12.14 1.60 -5.30
N ILE A 86 12.20 0.40 -4.72
CA ILE A 86 13.16 -0.64 -5.11
C ILE A 86 12.92 -1.10 -6.55
N TYR A 87 11.66 -1.37 -6.92
CA TYR A 87 11.34 -1.79 -8.29
C TYR A 87 11.51 -0.70 -9.32
N ARG A 88 11.39 0.58 -8.95
CA ARG A 88 11.71 1.70 -9.84
C ARG A 88 13.19 1.82 -10.13
N LYS A 89 14.04 1.50 -9.14
CA LYS A 89 15.50 1.56 -9.28
C LYS A 89 16.07 0.37 -10.07
N ASN A 90 15.34 -0.75 -10.14
CA ASN A 90 15.68 -1.89 -10.97
C ASN A 90 14.90 -1.84 -12.29
N THR A 91 15.52 -2.21 -13.41
CA THR A 91 14.90 -2.29 -14.76
C THR A 91 13.71 -3.29 -14.85
N THR A 92 13.37 -3.92 -13.72
CA THR A 92 12.35 -4.94 -13.47
C THR A 92 10.95 -4.38 -13.16
N TYR A 93 10.77 -3.05 -13.18
CA TYR A 93 9.47 -2.37 -12.92
C TYR A 93 8.27 -2.99 -13.67
N ARG A 94 8.47 -3.44 -14.92
CA ARG A 94 7.41 -4.12 -15.70
C ARG A 94 6.98 -5.50 -15.15
N LYS A 95 7.91 -6.28 -14.57
CA LYS A 95 7.60 -7.61 -14.01
C LYS A 95 6.88 -7.49 -12.66
N TYR A 96 7.22 -6.47 -11.89
CA TYR A 96 6.54 -6.18 -10.62
C TYR A 96 5.07 -5.77 -10.83
N LEU A 97 4.79 -4.92 -11.83
CA LEU A 97 3.41 -4.56 -12.16
C LEU A 97 2.55 -5.80 -12.47
N LEU A 98 3.11 -6.82 -13.13
CA LEU A 98 2.43 -8.09 -13.41
C LEU A 98 2.23 -8.94 -12.13
N GLN A 99 3.24 -9.06 -11.28
CA GLN A 99 3.13 -9.84 -10.02
C GLN A 99 2.23 -9.19 -8.97
N LEU A 100 2.15 -7.86 -8.96
CA LEU A 100 1.28 -7.15 -8.03
C LEU A 100 -0.19 -7.29 -8.40
N ILE A 101 -0.48 -7.40 -9.70
CA ILE A 101 -1.80 -7.73 -10.25
C ILE A 101 -2.21 -9.16 -9.86
N GLU A 102 -1.30 -10.13 -9.91
CA GLU A 102 -1.57 -11.51 -9.47
C GLU A 102 -1.83 -11.65 -7.96
N HIS A 103 -1.17 -10.84 -7.13
CA HIS A 103 -1.25 -10.97 -5.66
C HIS A 103 -2.14 -9.91 -4.99
N PHE A 104 -2.90 -9.12 -5.75
CA PHE A 104 -3.89 -8.21 -5.17
C PHE A 104 -5.11 -8.99 -4.60
N ASP A 105 -5.24 -10.28 -4.92
CA ASP A 105 -6.28 -11.19 -4.46
C ASP A 105 -6.00 -11.83 -3.08
N GLU A 106 -4.83 -11.59 -2.48
CA GLU A 106 -4.50 -12.02 -1.12
C GLU A 106 -4.32 -10.83 -0.18
N GLN A 107 -5.42 -10.18 0.20
CA GLN A 107 -5.49 -9.55 1.51
C GLN A 107 -6.20 -10.53 2.46
N PRO A 108 -5.75 -10.66 3.73
CA PRO A 108 -6.45 -11.45 4.72
C PRO A 108 -7.72 -10.69 5.11
N HIS A 109 -8.79 -10.86 4.33
CA HIS A 109 -10.12 -10.71 4.87
C HIS A 109 -10.32 -11.82 5.89
N SER A 110 -10.78 -11.37 7.06
CA SER A 110 -11.24 -12.21 8.14
C SER A 110 -12.08 -13.37 7.60
N ILE A 111 -11.88 -14.52 8.22
CA ILE A 111 -12.58 -15.80 8.01
C ILE A 111 -14.09 -15.57 7.90
N THR A 112 -14.63 -15.43 6.68
CA THR A 112 -15.99 -15.77 6.21
C THR A 112 -16.19 -15.16 4.81
N GLU A 113 -16.86 -15.89 3.91
CA GLU A 113 -17.25 -15.48 2.53
C GLU A 113 -16.20 -15.65 1.42
N THR A 114 -15.82 -16.90 1.13
CA THR A 114 -14.85 -17.26 0.07
C THR A 114 -15.45 -17.61 -1.30
N VAL A 115 -16.73 -17.35 -1.55
CA VAL A 115 -17.39 -17.77 -2.82
C VAL A 115 -17.87 -16.59 -3.68
N ASP A 116 -18.08 -15.41 -3.10
CA ASP A 116 -18.62 -14.23 -3.83
C ASP A 116 -17.53 -13.22 -4.25
N THR A 117 -16.32 -13.32 -3.71
CA THR A 117 -15.25 -12.34 -3.96
C THR A 117 -14.52 -12.56 -5.29
N LYS A 118 -14.29 -13.80 -5.72
CA LYS A 118 -13.53 -14.10 -6.96
C LYS A 118 -14.20 -13.59 -8.23
N ALA A 119 -15.52 -13.73 -8.34
CA ALA A 119 -16.28 -13.21 -9.49
C ALA A 119 -16.18 -11.68 -9.55
N ARG A 120 -16.34 -11.02 -8.40
CA ARG A 120 -16.27 -9.55 -8.27
C ARG A 120 -14.87 -8.97 -8.56
N THR A 121 -13.80 -9.71 -8.25
CA THR A 121 -12.43 -9.30 -8.57
C THR A 121 -12.17 -9.35 -10.08
N GLN A 122 -12.72 -10.35 -10.77
CA GLN A 122 -12.52 -10.56 -12.20
C GLN A 122 -13.23 -9.49 -13.05
N ASP A 123 -14.44 -9.09 -12.67
CA ASP A 123 -15.18 -8.03 -13.35
C ASP A 123 -14.48 -6.66 -13.21
N LEU A 124 -13.93 -6.39 -12.03
CA LEU A 124 -13.12 -5.18 -11.80
C LEU A 124 -11.85 -5.20 -12.66
N PHE A 125 -11.23 -6.37 -12.82
CA PHE A 125 -10.02 -6.55 -13.63
C PHE A 125 -10.29 -6.28 -15.11
N GLU A 126 -11.38 -6.80 -15.64
CA GLU A 126 -11.81 -6.56 -17.01
C GLU A 126 -12.11 -5.07 -17.24
N ALA A 127 -12.82 -4.45 -16.29
CA ALA A 127 -13.12 -3.01 -16.33
C ALA A 127 -11.84 -2.13 -16.30
N ILE A 128 -10.81 -2.53 -15.55
CA ILE A 128 -9.51 -1.83 -15.51
C ILE A 128 -8.74 -2.03 -16.83
N ASN A 129 -8.81 -3.22 -17.46
CA ASN A 129 -8.19 -3.47 -18.76
C ASN A 129 -8.84 -2.70 -19.90
N HIS A 130 -10.13 -2.35 -19.77
CA HIS A 130 -10.82 -1.49 -20.72
C HIS A 130 -10.54 0.01 -20.54
N LEU A 131 -9.79 0.42 -19.50
CA LEU A 131 -9.37 1.80 -19.37
C LEU A 131 -8.32 2.17 -20.43
N PRO A 132 -8.38 3.38 -21.01
CA PRO A 132 -7.31 3.88 -21.86
C PRO A 132 -5.95 3.84 -21.15
N GLU A 133 -4.89 3.43 -21.85
CA GLU A 133 -3.58 3.15 -21.22
C GLU A 133 -3.05 4.26 -20.30
N ARG A 134 -3.16 5.52 -20.72
CA ARG A 134 -2.73 6.66 -19.87
C ARG A 134 -3.59 6.84 -18.61
N MET A 135 -4.87 6.51 -18.70
CA MET A 135 -5.79 6.58 -17.56
C MET A 135 -5.53 5.40 -16.61
N LYS A 136 -5.29 4.21 -17.16
CA LYS A 136 -4.88 3.02 -16.41
C LYS A 136 -3.58 3.27 -15.66
N GLU A 137 -2.56 3.79 -16.34
CA GLU A 137 -1.26 4.17 -15.76
C GLU A 137 -1.43 5.13 -14.56
N ILE A 138 -2.18 6.23 -14.74
CA ILE A 138 -2.45 7.20 -13.67
C ILE A 138 -3.24 6.57 -12.51
N PHE A 139 -4.25 5.76 -12.81
CA PHE A 139 -5.08 5.10 -11.81
C PHE A 139 -4.24 4.11 -10.99
N MET A 140 -3.38 3.33 -11.64
CA MET A 140 -2.46 2.40 -10.99
C MET A 140 -1.44 3.17 -10.14
N LEU A 141 -0.82 4.22 -10.65
CA LEU A 141 0.09 5.07 -9.86
C LEU A 141 -0.58 5.66 -8.61
N SER A 142 -1.88 5.96 -8.68
CA SER A 142 -2.62 6.49 -7.53
C SER A 142 -3.09 5.41 -6.55
N ARG A 143 -3.58 4.26 -7.04
CA ARG A 143 -4.27 3.25 -6.21
C ARG A 143 -3.38 2.11 -5.78
N VAL A 144 -2.43 1.77 -6.61
CA VAL A 144 -1.46 0.71 -6.36
C VAL A 144 -0.20 1.31 -5.79
N GLU A 145 0.27 2.39 -6.41
CA GLU A 145 1.53 3.00 -6.01
C GLU A 145 1.36 4.09 -4.95
N HIS A 146 0.10 4.42 -4.63
CA HIS A 146 -0.30 5.40 -3.62
C HIS A 146 0.39 6.75 -3.74
N LEU A 147 0.85 7.08 -4.95
CA LEU A 147 1.43 8.37 -5.23
C LEU A 147 0.35 9.43 -5.09
N THR A 148 0.75 10.54 -4.47
CA THR A 148 -0.06 11.74 -4.44
C THR A 148 -0.23 12.28 -5.86
N VAL A 149 -1.32 13.02 -6.08
CA VAL A 149 -1.56 13.71 -7.35
C VAL A 149 -0.36 14.54 -7.79
N GLU A 150 0.30 15.20 -6.83
CA GLU A 150 1.51 15.98 -7.06
C GLU A 150 2.66 15.10 -7.58
N GLN A 151 2.94 13.98 -6.91
CA GLN A 151 3.99 13.06 -7.33
C GLN A 151 3.71 12.47 -8.72
N ILE A 152 2.46 12.10 -9.02
CA ILE A 152 2.07 11.59 -10.34
C ILE A 152 2.22 12.70 -11.40
N SER A 153 1.85 13.93 -11.07
CA SER A 153 1.95 15.07 -11.97
C SER A 153 3.39 15.34 -12.39
N THR A 154 4.32 15.34 -11.42
CA THR A 154 5.76 15.47 -11.66
C THR A 154 6.30 14.27 -12.43
N HIS A 155 5.86 13.05 -12.07
CA HIS A 155 6.34 11.82 -12.68
C HIS A 155 5.98 11.70 -14.17
N LEU A 156 4.76 12.12 -14.55
CA LEU A 156 4.27 12.01 -15.93
C LEU A 156 4.38 13.31 -16.73
N GLY A 157 4.90 14.39 -16.14
CA GLY A 157 4.94 15.71 -16.78
C GLY A 157 3.55 16.29 -17.07
N LEU A 158 2.56 15.95 -16.23
CA LEU A 158 1.17 16.36 -16.38
C LEU A 158 0.82 17.43 -15.35
N SER A 159 -0.25 18.20 -15.60
CA SER A 159 -0.79 19.06 -14.55
C SER A 159 -1.48 18.22 -13.46
N GLN A 160 -1.43 18.68 -12.21
CA GLN A 160 -2.16 18.04 -11.11
C GLN A 160 -3.66 17.94 -11.39
N GLN A 161 -4.23 18.92 -12.09
CA GLN A 161 -5.63 18.91 -12.50
C GLN A 161 -5.91 17.79 -13.52
N THR A 162 -5.00 17.57 -14.47
CA THR A 162 -5.08 16.47 -15.43
C THR A 162 -5.07 15.11 -14.71
N VAL A 163 -4.17 14.93 -13.75
CA VAL A 163 -4.09 13.70 -12.94
C VAL A 163 -5.40 13.47 -12.16
N LYS A 164 -5.91 14.48 -11.44
CA LYS A 164 -7.21 14.40 -10.73
C LYS A 164 -8.36 14.04 -11.66
N ASN A 165 -8.42 14.68 -12.83
CA ASN A 165 -9.47 14.44 -13.83
C ASN A 165 -9.40 13.00 -14.36
N GLN A 166 -8.21 12.49 -14.62
CA GLN A 166 -8.02 11.11 -15.11
C GLN A 166 -8.40 10.07 -14.04
N ILE A 167 -8.01 10.28 -12.77
CA ILE A 167 -8.42 9.41 -11.65
C ILE A 167 -9.95 9.42 -11.48
N THR A 168 -10.57 10.61 -11.56
CA THR A 168 -12.02 10.76 -11.42
C THR A 168 -12.77 10.07 -12.57
N LYS A 169 -12.27 10.21 -13.81
CA LYS A 169 -12.82 9.52 -14.98
C LYS A 169 -12.68 8.00 -14.87
N ALA A 170 -11.52 7.51 -14.45
CA ALA A 170 -11.28 6.09 -14.20
C ALA A 170 -12.31 5.54 -13.20
N LEU A 171 -12.48 6.22 -12.05
CA LEU A 171 -13.47 5.82 -11.05
C LEU A 171 -14.91 5.84 -11.58
N LYS A 172 -15.27 6.80 -12.44
CA LYS A 172 -16.61 6.87 -13.03
C LYS A 172 -16.87 5.70 -13.98
N ILE A 173 -15.88 5.33 -14.82
CA ILE A 173 -15.96 4.18 -15.72
C ILE A 173 -16.10 2.89 -14.91
N LEU A 174 -15.22 2.71 -13.91
CA LEU A 174 -15.24 1.53 -13.05
C LEU A 174 -16.56 1.40 -12.28
N ARG A 175 -17.11 2.51 -11.74
CA ARG A 175 -18.42 2.51 -11.05
C ARG A 175 -19.61 2.24 -11.97
N SER A 176 -19.54 2.69 -13.23
CA SER A 176 -20.64 2.49 -14.17
C SER A 176 -20.72 1.02 -14.59
N ASN A 177 -19.57 0.35 -14.75
CA ASN A 177 -19.51 -1.10 -14.97
C ASN A 177 -19.95 -1.88 -13.71
N TYR A 178 -19.69 -1.34 -12.51
CA TYR A 178 -20.12 -1.94 -11.24
C TYR A 178 -21.63 -1.83 -10.96
N ALA A 179 -22.36 -0.93 -11.64
CA ALA A 179 -23.78 -0.68 -11.42
C ALA A 179 -24.71 -1.39 -12.43
N GLN A 180 -24.15 -2.17 -13.37
CA GLN A 180 -24.91 -2.95 -14.34
C GLN A 180 -25.15 -4.41 -13.93
N HIS A 181 -24.75 -4.78 -12.71
CA HIS A 181 -25.06 -6.05 -12.05
C HIS A 181 -25.52 -5.79 -10.62
#